data_AF-A0A2D6X5D1-F1
#
_entry.id   AF-A0A2D6X5D1-F1
#
_cell.length_a   1.000
_cell.length_b   1.000
_cell.length_c   1.000
_cell.angle_alpha   90.00
_cell.angle_beta   90.00
_cell.angle_gamma   90.00
#
_symmetry.space_group_name_H-M   'P 1'
#
loop_
_entity.id
_entity.type
_entity.pdbx_description
1 polymer ?
#
loop_
_entity_poly.entity_id
_entity_poly.type
_entity_poly.pdbx_seq_one_letter_code
_entity_poly.pdbx_strand_id
1 'polypeptide(L)'
;KMRAEVSVAQMAIVRQLKELVKQNGLSLSIEEYRPNKQQGNKDERISSILEPRYDNLSMWHYRGGNNQYLEDELGQRNPPHDDVKDALATAVDMAIKPTRNLGRTNRNNIVWSESKFRAGSR
;
A
#
# COMPACT_ATOMS: atom_id res chain seq x y z
N LYS A 1 -9.14 -3.38 2.34
CA LYS A 1 -10.04 -3.24 1.17
C LYS A 1 -9.35 -3.92 0.01
N MET A 2 -10.07 -4.61 -0.87
CA MET A 2 -9.51 -5.23 -2.07
C MET A 2 -10.07 -4.50 -3.29
N ARG A 3 -9.23 -4.21 -4.29
CA ARG A 3 -9.66 -3.60 -5.54
C ARG A 3 -9.49 -4.61 -6.65
N ALA A 4 -10.52 -4.76 -7.45
CA ALA A 4 -10.52 -5.60 -8.64
C ALA A 4 -10.56 -4.69 -9.86
N GLU A 5 -9.46 -4.65 -10.60
CA GLU A 5 -9.47 -4.08 -11.95
C GLU A 5 -10.31 -5.00 -12.85
N VAL A 6 -11.36 -4.47 -13.48
CA VAL A 6 -12.33 -5.28 -14.22
C VAL A 6 -12.70 -4.72 -15.57
N SER A 7 -12.72 -5.60 -16.57
CA SER A 7 -13.40 -5.35 -17.85
C SER A 7 -14.91 -5.61 -17.76
N VAL A 8 -15.67 -5.21 -18.79
CA VAL A 8 -17.13 -5.44 -18.91
C VAL A 8 -17.49 -6.91 -18.65
N ALA A 9 -16.73 -7.85 -19.21
CA ALA A 9 -16.97 -9.28 -19.04
C ALA A 9 -16.73 -9.78 -17.61
N GLN A 10 -15.85 -9.14 -16.84
CA GLN A 10 -15.42 -9.61 -15.52
C GLN A 10 -16.30 -9.08 -14.37
N MET A 11 -17.30 -8.23 -14.64
CA MET A 11 -18.23 -7.73 -13.61
C MET A 11 -19.03 -8.85 -12.95
N ALA A 12 -19.45 -9.84 -13.74
CA ALA A 12 -20.22 -10.97 -13.22
C ALA A 12 -19.41 -11.73 -12.15
N ILE A 13 -18.11 -11.90 -12.39
CA ILE A 13 -17.18 -12.57 -11.48
C ILE A 13 -17.03 -11.76 -10.18
N VAL A 14 -16.87 -10.44 -10.25
CA VAL A 14 -16.75 -9.60 -9.04
C VAL A 14 -18.04 -9.59 -8.21
N ARG A 15 -19.21 -9.61 -8.85
CA ARG A 15 -20.50 -9.71 -8.15
C ARG A 15 -20.61 -11.04 -7.40
N GLN A 16 -20.27 -12.16 -8.05
CA GLN A 16 -20.23 -13.48 -7.40
C GLN A 16 -19.24 -13.50 -6.23
N LEU A 17 -18.06 -12.90 -6.39
CA LEU A 17 -17.06 -12.78 -5.32
C LEU A 17 -17.60 -11.99 -4.12
N LYS A 18 -18.31 -10.89 -4.34
CA LYS A 18 -18.96 -10.12 -3.27
C LYS A 18 -20.00 -10.95 -2.52
N GLU A 19 -20.78 -11.76 -3.22
CA GLU A 19 -21.75 -12.66 -2.61
C GLU A 19 -21.08 -13.75 -1.78
N LEU A 20 -20.02 -14.37 -2.30
CA LEU A 20 -19.25 -15.39 -1.59
C LEU A 20 -18.60 -14.84 -0.31
N VAL A 21 -18.02 -13.63 -0.37
CA VAL A 21 -17.45 -12.96 0.81
C VAL A 21 -18.51 -12.74 1.89
N LYS A 22 -19.72 -12.33 1.49
CA LYS A 22 -20.86 -12.15 2.40
C LYS A 22 -21.35 -13.47 3.00
N GLN A 23 -21.47 -14.52 2.19
CA GLN A 23 -21.90 -15.85 2.63
C GLN A 23 -20.92 -16.46 3.65
N ASN A 24 -19.61 -16.27 3.44
CA ASN A 24 -18.57 -16.76 4.33
C ASN A 24 -18.32 -15.86 5.56
N GLY A 25 -19.10 -14.78 5.73
CA GLY A 25 -18.96 -13.87 6.88
C GLY A 25 -17.64 -13.08 6.92
N LEU A 26 -16.95 -12.94 5.79
CA LEU A 26 -15.67 -12.24 5.70
C LEU A 26 -15.90 -10.72 5.69
N SER A 27 -15.19 -9.98 6.53
CA SER A 27 -15.26 -8.51 6.59
C SER A 27 -14.35 -7.85 5.53
N LEU A 28 -14.51 -8.22 4.26
CA LEU A 28 -13.72 -7.70 3.15
C LEU A 28 -14.57 -6.86 2.19
N SER A 29 -14.19 -5.59 2.01
CA SER A 29 -14.81 -4.71 1.02
C SER A 29 -14.09 -4.82 -0.34
N ILE A 30 -14.82 -5.24 -1.38
CA ILE A 30 -14.31 -5.30 -2.76
C ILE A 30 -14.76 -4.05 -3.54
N GLU A 31 -13.79 -3.30 -4.05
CA GLU A 31 -13.98 -2.12 -4.89
C GLU A 31 -13.76 -2.49 -6.36
N GLU A 32 -14.68 -2.08 -7.23
CA GLU A 32 -14.55 -2.27 -8.67
C GLU A 32 -13.79 -1.06 -9.25
N TYR A 33 -12.70 -1.33 -9.95
CA TYR A 33 -11.92 -0.30 -10.63
C TYR A 33 -11.90 -0.57 -12.13
N ARG A 34 -12.19 0.48 -12.90
CA ARG A 34 -12.17 0.46 -14.35
C ARG A 34 -11.24 1.54 -14.84
N PRO A 35 -10.06 1.20 -15.34
CA PRO A 35 -9.21 2.20 -15.95
C PRO A 35 -9.88 2.77 -17.19
N ASN A 36 -9.90 4.09 -17.29
CA ASN A 36 -10.41 4.79 -18.46
C ASN A 36 -9.30 4.94 -19.50
N LYS A 37 -9.66 4.95 -20.79
CA LYS A 37 -8.69 5.15 -21.89
C LYS A 37 -7.87 6.43 -21.77
N GLN A 38 -8.37 7.45 -21.07
CA GLN A 38 -7.61 8.69 -20.82
C GLN A 38 -6.47 8.53 -19.80
N GLN A 39 -6.43 7.45 -19.01
CA GLN A 39 -5.39 7.22 -18.01
C GLN A 39 -4.10 6.64 -18.60
N GLY A 40 -4.02 6.47 -19.92
CA GLY A 40 -2.86 5.90 -20.61
C GLY A 40 -2.87 4.38 -20.66
N ASN A 41 -1.82 3.82 -21.26
CA ASN A 41 -1.61 2.38 -21.29
C ASN A 41 -1.31 1.83 -19.88
N LYS A 42 -1.45 0.51 -19.72
CA LYS A 42 -1.18 -0.16 -18.44
C LYS A 42 0.21 0.21 -17.88
N ASP A 43 1.22 0.17 -18.73
CA ASP A 43 2.61 0.48 -18.36
C ASP A 43 2.77 1.95 -17.93
N GLU A 44 2.17 2.88 -18.67
CA GLU A 44 2.24 4.31 -18.37
C GLU A 44 1.58 4.63 -17.01
N ARG A 45 0.49 3.93 -16.68
CA ARG A 45 -0.19 4.05 -15.38
C ARG A 45 0.71 3.56 -14.25
N ILE A 46 1.31 2.38 -14.41
CA ILE A 46 2.20 1.78 -13.41
C ILE A 46 3.41 2.70 -13.17
N SER A 47 4.07 3.14 -14.25
CA SER A 47 5.18 4.10 -14.20
C SER A 47 4.77 5.39 -13.49
N SER A 48 3.64 6.00 -13.86
CA SER A 48 3.17 7.25 -13.25
C SER A 48 2.93 7.16 -11.73
N ILE A 49 2.60 5.97 -11.22
CA ILE A 49 2.38 5.75 -9.78
C ILE A 49 3.70 5.45 -9.07
N LEU A 50 4.56 4.63 -9.68
CA LEU A 50 5.74 4.07 -9.04
C LEU A 50 6.99 4.97 -9.19
N GLU A 51 7.26 5.49 -10.39
CA GLU A 51 8.44 6.34 -10.69
C GLU A 51 8.62 7.48 -9.66
N PRO A 52 7.62 8.36 -9.42
CA PRO A 52 7.81 9.48 -8.49
C PRO A 52 8.05 9.01 -7.05
N ARG A 53 7.67 7.78 -6.69
CA ARG A 53 7.85 7.25 -5.33
C ARG A 53 9.22 6.61 -5.15
N TYR A 54 9.74 5.96 -6.18
CA TYR A 54 11.12 5.47 -6.20
C TYR A 54 12.11 6.62 -6.31
N ASP A 55 11.85 7.63 -7.14
CA ASP A 55 12.68 8.82 -7.28
C ASP A 55 12.80 9.60 -5.96
N ASN A 56 11.70 9.70 -5.22
CA ASN A 56 11.67 10.35 -3.90
C ASN A 56 12.16 9.45 -2.76
N LEU A 57 12.67 8.24 -3.04
CA LEU A 57 13.14 7.25 -2.05
C LEU A 57 12.09 6.96 -0.95
N SER A 58 10.81 6.98 -1.33
CA SER A 58 9.68 6.79 -0.42
C SER A 58 9.20 5.34 -0.34
N MET A 59 9.84 4.43 -1.07
CA MET A 59 9.52 3.01 -1.16
C MET A 59 10.71 2.18 -0.69
N TRP A 60 10.46 1.23 0.22
CA TRP A 60 11.49 0.38 0.80
C TRP A 60 11.06 -1.07 0.71
N HIS A 61 11.93 -1.90 0.14
CA HIS A 61 11.71 -3.34 0.01
C HIS A 61 12.65 -4.09 0.94
N TYR A 62 12.13 -5.10 1.62
CA TYR A 62 12.97 -6.06 2.32
C TYR A 62 13.64 -6.99 1.30
N ARG A 63 14.81 -7.55 1.64
CA ARG A 63 15.52 -8.47 0.74
C ARG A 63 14.87 -9.85 0.72
N GLY A 64 14.69 -10.39 -0.49
CA GLY A 64 14.24 -11.76 -0.74
C GLY A 64 12.72 -11.89 -0.92
N GLY A 65 12.25 -13.13 -0.99
CA GLY A 65 10.84 -13.44 -1.25
C GLY A 65 10.34 -12.90 -2.59
N ASN A 66 9.09 -12.45 -2.63
CA ASN A 66 8.47 -11.92 -3.85
C ASN A 66 9.10 -10.59 -4.33
N ASN A 67 9.88 -9.92 -3.48
CA ASN A 67 10.59 -8.72 -3.87
C ASN A 67 11.73 -9.01 -4.85
N GLN A 68 12.24 -10.25 -4.91
CA GLN A 68 13.24 -10.61 -5.93
C GLN A 68 12.65 -10.51 -7.34
N TYR A 69 11.45 -11.06 -7.54
CA TYR A 69 10.73 -10.95 -8.81
C TYR A 69 10.36 -9.50 -9.13
N LEU A 70 9.95 -8.73 -8.11
CA LEU A 70 9.67 -7.31 -8.27
C LEU A 70 10.90 -6.52 -8.76
N GLU A 71 12.08 -6.78 -8.19
CA GLU A 71 13.33 -6.12 -8.58
C GLU A 71 13.74 -6.50 -10.01
N ASP A 72 13.61 -7.78 -10.37
CA ASP A 72 13.88 -8.28 -11.72
C ASP A 72 12.94 -7.63 -12.75
N GLU A 73 11.66 -7.51 -12.41
CA GLU A 73 10.70 -6.78 -13.22
C GLU A 73 11.12 -5.30 -13.31
N LEU A 74 11.41 -4.62 -12.20
CA LEU A 74 11.70 -3.17 -12.11
C LEU A 74 12.96 -2.76 -12.88
N GLY A 75 14.01 -3.59 -12.83
CA GLY A 75 15.27 -3.33 -13.54
C GLY A 75 15.17 -3.50 -15.05
N GLN A 76 14.17 -4.25 -15.55
CA GLN A 76 13.99 -4.49 -16.98
C GLN A 76 13.08 -3.42 -17.61
N ARG A 77 13.51 -2.90 -18.77
CA ARG A 77 12.74 -1.92 -19.55
C ARG A 77 11.49 -2.52 -20.21
N ASN A 78 11.52 -3.81 -20.53
CA ASN A 78 10.40 -4.54 -21.12
C ASN A 78 10.40 -5.99 -20.60
N PRO A 79 9.96 -6.20 -19.35
CA PRO A 79 9.95 -7.52 -18.75
C PRO A 79 8.91 -8.43 -19.43
N PRO A 80 9.11 -9.76 -19.39
CA PRO A 80 8.14 -10.72 -19.93
C PRO A 80 6.84 -10.80 -19.10
N HIS A 81 6.89 -10.38 -17.83
CA HIS A 81 5.80 -10.39 -16.87
C HIS A 81 5.73 -9.04 -16.13
N ASP A 82 4.52 -8.61 -15.77
CA ASP A 82 4.25 -7.34 -15.06
C ASP A 82 3.37 -7.54 -13.80
N ASP A 83 3.17 -8.78 -13.38
CA ASP A 83 2.19 -9.15 -12.35
C ASP A 83 2.52 -8.52 -10.98
N VAL A 84 3.78 -8.55 -10.56
CA VAL A 84 4.18 -8.09 -9.22
C VAL A 84 4.24 -6.56 -9.16
N LYS A 85 4.75 -5.93 -10.22
CA LYS A 85 4.68 -4.47 -10.41
C LYS A 85 3.26 -3.93 -10.43
N ASP A 86 2.37 -4.58 -11.17
CA ASP A 86 0.97 -4.15 -11.30
C ASP A 86 0.23 -4.30 -9.97
N ALA A 87 0.44 -5.41 -9.27
CA ALA A 87 -0.09 -5.62 -7.93
C ALA A 87 0.40 -4.55 -6.94
N LEU A 88 1.69 -4.21 -7.00
CA LEU A 88 2.28 -3.16 -6.17
C LEU A 88 1.70 -1.79 -6.51
N ALA A 89 1.65 -1.42 -7.79
CA ALA A 89 1.12 -0.13 -8.23
C ALA A 89 -0.34 0.05 -7.79
N THR A 90 -1.16 -0.99 -7.94
CA THR A 90 -2.55 -0.99 -7.50
C THR A 90 -2.68 -0.83 -5.98
N ALA A 91 -1.82 -1.51 -5.21
CA ALA A 91 -1.81 -1.39 -3.75
C ALA A 91 -1.40 0.02 -3.29
N VAL A 92 -0.41 0.60 -3.96
CA VAL A 92 0.12 1.94 -3.66
C VAL A 92 -0.85 3.04 -4.04
N ASP A 93 -1.59 2.90 -5.14
CA ASP A 93 -2.66 3.84 -5.54
C ASP A 93 -3.83 3.82 -4.55
N MET A 94 -4.23 2.64 -4.07
CA MET A 94 -5.28 2.52 -3.06
C MET A 94 -4.86 3.03 -1.68
N ALA A 95 -3.56 3.05 -1.38
CA ALA A 95 -3.09 3.36 -0.04
C ALA A 95 -3.46 4.79 0.39
N ILE A 96 -4.45 4.90 1.28
CA ILE A 96 -4.87 6.18 1.86
C ILE A 96 -3.91 6.54 2.99
N LYS A 97 -3.30 7.73 2.91
CA LYS A 97 -2.49 8.27 4.01
C LYS A 97 -3.33 8.28 5.29
N PRO A 98 -2.83 7.76 6.42
CA PRO A 98 -3.58 7.80 7.67
C PRO A 98 -3.92 9.25 8.03
N THR A 99 -5.17 9.48 8.41
CA THR A 99 -5.61 10.77 8.95
C THR A 99 -4.74 11.08 10.17
N ARG A 100 -4.10 12.25 10.17
CA ARG A 100 -3.13 12.71 11.19
C ARG A 100 -3.53 12.22 12.58
N ASN A 101 -2.66 11.40 13.21
CA ASN A 101 -2.86 10.88 14.57
C ASN A 101 -3.32 12.01 15.51
N LEU A 102 -4.61 12.05 15.86
CA LEU A 102 -5.15 12.94 16.90
C LEU A 102 -4.73 12.50 18.32
N GLY A 103 -3.93 11.44 18.42
CA GLY A 103 -3.54 10.81 19.68
C GLY A 103 -2.09 10.34 19.71
N ARG A 104 -1.14 11.07 19.09
CA ARG A 104 0.27 10.93 19.52
C ARG A 104 0.38 11.51 20.93
N THR A 105 -0.05 10.76 21.93
CA THR A 105 0.36 11.01 23.31
C THR A 105 1.86 10.77 23.31
N ASN A 106 2.64 11.84 23.37
CA ASN A 106 4.07 11.77 23.58
C ASN A 106 4.29 11.18 24.99
N ARG A 107 4.37 9.85 25.09
CA ARG A 107 4.80 9.21 26.33
C ARG A 107 6.31 9.46 26.45
N ASN A 108 6.66 10.61 27.00
CA ASN A 108 8.00 10.85 27.49
C ASN A 108 8.28 9.77 28.56
N ASN A 109 9.22 8.88 28.29
CA ASN A 109 9.73 7.90 29.26
C ASN A 109 10.72 8.53 30.27
N ILE A 110 10.86 9.86 30.23
CA ILE A 110 11.71 10.58 31.15
C ILE A 110 10.87 10.86 32.39
N VAL A 111 10.88 9.93 33.33
CA VAL A 111 10.63 10.26 34.73
C VAL A 111 11.77 11.18 35.11
N TRP A 112 11.51 12.48 35.19
CA TRP A 112 12.47 13.41 35.78
C TRP A 112 12.73 12.85 37.17
N SER A 113 13.93 12.30 37.37
CA SER A 113 14.37 11.78 38.65
C SER A 113 14.39 12.97 39.60
N GLU A 114 13.27 13.17 40.31
CA GLU A 114 13.19 13.99 41.50
C GLU A 114 14.41 13.64 42.32
N SER A 115 15.38 14.56 42.33
CA SER A 115 16.67 14.32 42.94
C SER A 115 16.43 14.16 44.42
N LYS A 116 16.39 12.92 44.90
CA LYS A 116 16.24 12.55 46.32
C LYS A 116 17.38 13.07 47.23
N PHE A 117 18.27 13.92 46.71
CA PHE A 117 19.41 14.52 47.40
C PHE A 117 19.38 16.06 47.42
N ARG A 118 18.19 16.66 47.54
CA ARG A 118 18.06 18.02 48.08
C ARG A 118 17.29 18.04 49.40
N ALA A 119 17.63 17.10 50.27
CA ALA A 119 17.42 17.27 51.71
C ALA A 119 18.78 17.64 52.33
N GLY A 120 18.92 18.90 52.72
CA GLY A 120 19.99 19.38 53.59
C GLY A 120 21.21 19.98 52.89
N SER A 121 21.22 21.30 52.74
CA SER A 121 22.41 22.10 53.08
C SER A 121 22.04 23.58 53.22
N ARG A 122 22.14 24.04 54.46
CA ARG A 122 22.19 25.42 54.99
C ARG A 122 20.91 26.26 54.96
#